data_AF-A0A2D9LLE7-F1
#
_entry.id   AF-A0A2D9LLE7-F1
#
_cell.length_a   1.000
_cell.length_b   1.000
_cell.length_c   1.000
_cell.angle_alpha   90.00
_cell.angle_beta   90.00
_cell.angle_gamma   90.00
#
_symmetry.space_group_name_H-M   'P 1'
#
loop_
_entity.id
_entity.type
_entity.pdbx_description
1 polymer ?
#
loop_
_entity_poly.entity_id
_entity_poly.type
_entity_poly.pdbx_seq_one_letter_code
_entity_poly.pdbx_strand_id
1 'polypeptide(L)'
;MLVATAAVAQERVTFSEFEAATQAAATRSGECRREVVRGPGERCERFWDYMDNRYEPLTIAFSELMEEEGIKAFEGASNVRLQMHRNRQSDITTNLNYITEMMQ
;
A
#
# COMPACT_ATOMS: atom_id res chain seq x y z
N MET A 1 -10.71 -38.32 21.80
CA MET A 1 -10.96 -37.31 20.75
C MET A 1 -9.70 -36.47 20.62
N LEU A 2 -8.97 -36.60 19.50
CA LEU A 2 -7.87 -35.71 19.17
C LEU A 2 -8.45 -34.56 18.34
N VAL A 3 -8.52 -33.37 18.93
CA VAL A 3 -8.85 -32.16 18.19
C VAL A 3 -7.57 -31.75 17.47
N ALA A 4 -7.48 -32.11 16.19
CA ALA A 4 -6.48 -31.54 15.30
C ALA A 4 -6.86 -30.08 15.08
N THR A 5 -6.24 -29.17 15.82
CA THR A 5 -6.22 -27.76 15.47
C THR A 5 -5.53 -27.65 14.12
N ALA A 6 -6.32 -27.50 13.05
CA ALA A 6 -5.80 -27.06 11.77
C ALA A 6 -5.17 -25.69 12.01
N ALA A 7 -3.85 -25.63 12.09
CA ALA A 7 -3.12 -24.39 11.99
C ALA A 7 -3.48 -23.81 10.62
N VAL A 8 -4.33 -22.79 10.63
CA VAL A 8 -4.56 -21.99 9.43
C VAL A 8 -3.19 -21.39 9.14
N ALA A 9 -2.52 -21.85 8.08
CA ALA A 9 -1.35 -21.17 7.58
C ALA A 9 -1.83 -19.75 7.25
N GLN A 10 -1.52 -18.78 8.10
CA GLN A 10 -1.73 -17.38 7.76
C GLN A 10 -0.91 -17.16 6.50
N GLU A 11 -1.60 -16.92 5.39
CA GLU A 11 -0.97 -16.60 4.12
C GLU A 11 -0.19 -15.31 4.34
N ARG A 12 1.14 -15.44 4.43
CA ARG A 12 2.05 -14.32 4.65
C ARG A 12 1.91 -13.37 3.46
N VAL A 13 1.92 -12.08 3.74
CA VAL A 13 1.90 -11.05 2.69
C VAL A 13 3.07 -11.27 1.73
N THR A 14 2.83 -11.07 0.44
CA THR A 14 3.88 -11.16 -0.59
C THR A 14 4.26 -9.78 -1.12
N PHE A 15 5.44 -9.65 -1.71
CA PHE A 15 5.80 -8.42 -2.41
C PHE A 15 4.82 -8.08 -3.54
N SER A 16 4.26 -9.08 -4.22
CA SER A 16 3.29 -8.84 -5.30
C SER A 16 1.98 -8.23 -4.79
N GLU A 17 1.49 -8.64 -3.62
CA GLU A 17 0.32 -8.05 -2.99
C GLU A 17 0.61 -6.62 -2.52
N PHE A 18 1.76 -6.42 -1.89
CA PHE A 18 2.19 -5.09 -1.46
C PHE A 18 2.38 -4.15 -2.67
N GLU A 19 3.01 -4.62 -3.75
CA GLU A 19 3.20 -3.87 -4.99
C GLU A 19 1.88 -3.46 -5.63
N ALA A 20 0.92 -4.38 -5.72
CA ALA A 20 -0.40 -4.09 -6.25
C ALA A 20 -1.12 -3.05 -5.38
N ALA A 21 -0.98 -3.15 -4.05
CA ALA A 21 -1.59 -2.21 -3.13
C ALA A 21 -0.99 -0.80 -3.26
N THR A 22 0.34 -0.69 -3.40
CA THR A 22 1.04 0.57 -3.68
C THR A 22 0.60 1.17 -5.01
N GLN A 23 0.42 0.36 -6.05
CA GLN A 23 -0.06 0.85 -7.34
C GLN A 23 -1.47 1.45 -7.23
N ALA A 24 -2.39 0.78 -6.54
CA ALA A 24 -3.74 1.28 -6.32
C ALA A 24 -3.76 2.55 -5.45
N ALA A 25 -2.94 2.60 -4.39
CA ALA A 25 -2.79 3.80 -3.56
C ALA A 25 -2.24 5.00 -4.37
N ALA A 26 -1.25 4.78 -5.24
CA ALA A 26 -0.72 5.81 -6.13
C ALA A 26 -1.79 6.35 -7.11
N THR A 27 -2.58 5.46 -7.73
CA THR A 27 -3.70 5.88 -8.59
C THR A 27 -4.73 6.70 -7.83
N ARG A 28 -5.20 6.21 -6.66
CA ARG A 28 -6.22 6.88 -5.85
C ARG A 28 -5.74 8.22 -5.29
N SER A 29 -4.50 8.31 -4.82
CA SER A 29 -3.92 9.58 -4.37
C SER A 29 -3.85 10.61 -5.50
N GLY A 30 -3.51 10.19 -6.73
CA GLY A 30 -3.53 11.06 -7.90
C GLY A 30 -4.94 11.54 -8.28
N GLU A 31 -5.96 10.71 -8.05
CA GLU A 31 -7.37 11.08 -8.23
C GLU A 31 -7.85 12.07 -7.18
N CYS A 32 -7.60 11.80 -5.90
CA CYS A 32 -7.92 12.71 -4.81
C CYS A 32 -7.22 14.05 -5.02
N ARG A 33 -5.91 14.06 -5.34
CA ARG A 33 -5.15 15.28 -5.64
C ARG A 33 -5.80 16.16 -6.71
N ARG A 34 -6.39 15.59 -7.76
CA ARG A 34 -7.11 16.35 -8.80
C ARG A 34 -8.44 16.90 -8.30
N GLU A 35 -9.09 16.19 -7.38
CA GLU A 35 -10.38 16.55 -6.82
C GLU A 35 -10.26 17.68 -5.79
N VAL A 36 -9.30 17.61 -4.86
CA VAL A 36 -9.13 18.58 -3.77
C VAL A 36 -9.02 20.04 -4.26
N VAL A 37 -8.51 20.28 -5.47
CA VAL A 37 -8.47 21.62 -6.09
C VAL A 37 -9.87 22.28 -6.19
N ARG A 38 -10.92 21.48 -6.28
CA ARG A 38 -12.33 21.92 -6.38
C ARG A 38 -13.12 21.70 -5.09
N GLY A 39 -12.45 21.24 -4.02
CA GLY A 39 -13.05 20.75 -2.78
C GLY A 39 -12.99 19.23 -2.68
N PRO A 40 -12.72 18.67 -1.49
CA PRO A 40 -12.67 17.22 -1.28
C PRO A 40 -14.04 16.58 -1.54
N GLY A 41 -14.03 15.38 -2.13
CA GLY A 41 -15.24 14.63 -2.45
C GLY A 41 -14.99 13.12 -2.41
N GLU A 42 -15.83 12.38 -3.14
CA GLU A 42 -15.88 10.92 -3.10
C GLU A 42 -14.52 10.26 -3.43
N ARG A 43 -13.69 10.87 -4.30
CA ARG A 43 -12.39 10.25 -4.66
C ARG A 43 -11.39 10.36 -3.51
N CYS A 44 -11.41 11.46 -2.78
CA CYS A 44 -10.64 11.60 -1.54
C CYS A 44 -11.14 10.67 -0.44
N GLU A 45 -12.45 10.52 -0.26
CA GLU A 45 -13.01 9.55 0.69
C GLU A 45 -12.55 8.12 0.37
N ARG A 46 -12.68 7.69 -0.90
CA ARG A 46 -12.21 6.38 -1.37
C ARG A 46 -10.70 6.20 -1.34
N PHE A 47 -9.94 7.29 -1.31
CA PHE A 47 -8.50 7.24 -1.14
C PHE A 47 -8.16 6.95 0.32
N TRP A 48 -8.70 7.73 1.25
CA TRP A 48 -8.46 7.54 2.69
C TRP A 48 -8.99 6.20 3.19
N ASP A 49 -10.19 5.80 2.80
CA ASP A 49 -10.75 4.48 3.10
C ASP A 49 -9.82 3.34 2.63
N TYR A 50 -9.23 3.48 1.44
CA TYR A 50 -8.28 2.49 0.92
C TYR A 50 -6.95 2.50 1.68
N MET A 51 -6.48 3.68 2.10
CA MET A 51 -5.26 3.81 2.89
C MET A 51 -5.41 3.06 4.22
N ASP A 52 -6.48 3.35 4.94
CA ASP A 52 -6.72 2.85 6.30
C ASP A 52 -7.08 1.36 6.30
N ASN A 53 -7.95 0.91 5.38
CA ASN A 53 -8.48 -0.45 5.42
C ASN A 53 -7.67 -1.47 4.63
N ARG A 54 -6.77 -1.03 3.72
CA ARG A 54 -6.01 -1.94 2.87
C ARG A 54 -4.52 -1.64 2.82
N TYR A 55 -4.12 -0.40 2.56
CA TYR A 55 -2.73 -0.09 2.27
C TYR A 55 -1.85 -0.09 3.52
N GLU A 56 -2.29 0.55 4.61
CA GLU A 56 -1.54 0.61 5.86
C GLU A 56 -1.36 -0.79 6.49
N PRO A 57 -2.40 -1.64 6.64
CA PRO A 57 -2.22 -2.99 7.14
C PRO A 57 -1.24 -3.84 6.31
N LEU A 58 -1.28 -3.71 4.97
CA LEU A 58 -0.32 -4.41 4.10
C LEU A 58 1.11 -3.86 4.24
N THR A 59 1.26 -2.56 4.45
CA THR A 59 2.57 -1.93 4.66
C THR A 59 3.19 -2.40 5.97
N ILE A 60 2.40 -2.49 7.04
CA ILE A 60 2.84 -3.02 8.34
C ILE A 60 3.27 -4.49 8.18
N ALA A 61 2.39 -5.34 7.65
CA ALA A 61 2.69 -6.77 7.47
C ALA A 61 3.92 -7.01 6.59
N PHE A 62 4.11 -6.22 5.53
CA PHE A 62 5.28 -6.37 4.65
C PHE A 62 6.56 -5.85 5.30
N SER A 63 6.45 -4.85 6.19
CA SER A 63 7.58 -4.38 6.99
C SER A 63 8.03 -5.42 8.01
N GLU A 64 7.09 -6.11 8.66
CA GLU A 64 7.40 -7.24 9.54
C GLU A 64 8.10 -8.38 8.77
N LEU A 65 7.60 -8.73 7.58
CA LEU A 65 8.25 -9.71 6.71
C LEU A 65 9.68 -9.29 6.33
N MET A 66 9.88 -8.01 6.03
CA MET A 66 11.19 -7.43 5.74
C MET A 66 12.16 -7.53 6.92
N GLU A 67 11.68 -7.33 8.15
CA GLU A 67 12.48 -7.50 9.36
C GLU A 67 12.86 -8.96 9.59
N GLU A 68 11.96 -9.91 9.29
CA GLU A 68 12.21 -11.34 9.41
C GLU A 68 13.14 -11.89 8.32
N GLU A 69 12.91 -11.52 7.06
CA GLU A 69 13.50 -12.17 5.89
C GLU A 69 14.51 -11.30 5.13
N GLY A 70 14.58 -10.00 5.44
CA GLY A 70 15.43 -9.04 4.77
C GLY A 70 15.14 -8.98 3.27
N ILE A 71 16.18 -9.12 2.45
CA ILE A 71 16.05 -9.04 0.99
C ILE A 71 15.19 -10.16 0.38
N LYS A 72 15.02 -11.29 1.09
CA LYS A 72 14.20 -12.40 0.59
C LYS A 72 12.71 -12.07 0.54
N ALA A 73 12.25 -11.06 1.28
CA ALA A 73 10.88 -10.54 1.17
C ALA A 73 10.55 -10.06 -0.26
N PHE A 74 11.56 -9.75 -1.07
CA PHE A 74 11.44 -9.35 -2.48
C PHE A 74 11.74 -10.46 -3.47
N GLU A 75 11.82 -11.73 -3.05
CA GLU A 75 12.14 -12.84 -3.95
C GLU A 75 11.16 -12.89 -5.13
N GLY A 76 11.70 -13.02 -6.35
CA GLY A 76 10.91 -12.97 -7.58
C GLY A 76 10.59 -11.56 -8.11
N ALA A 77 10.96 -10.49 -7.40
CA ALA A 77 10.90 -9.12 -7.91
C ALA A 77 12.15 -8.79 -8.75
N SER A 78 11.95 -8.30 -9.96
CA SER A 78 13.06 -7.76 -10.76
C SER A 78 13.44 -6.36 -10.26
N ASN A 79 14.68 -5.92 -10.52
CA ASN A 79 15.12 -4.56 -10.22
C ASN A 79 14.20 -3.49 -10.83
N VAL A 80 13.65 -3.75 -12.02
CA VAL A 80 12.68 -2.86 -12.67
C VAL A 80 11.40 -2.74 -11.87
N ARG A 81 10.82 -3.87 -11.39
CA ARG A 81 9.63 -3.86 -10.52
C ARG A 81 9.89 -3.11 -9.23
N LEU A 82 11.03 -3.36 -8.59
CA LEU A 82 11.43 -2.65 -7.37
C LEU A 82 11.55 -1.14 -7.60
N GLN A 83 12.13 -0.71 -8.73
CA GLN A 83 12.23 0.71 -9.07
C GLN A 83 10.86 1.33 -9.33
N MET A 84 9.97 0.66 -10.08
CA MET A 84 8.61 1.13 -10.30
C MET A 84 7.82 1.25 -9.00
N HIS A 85 7.96 0.27 -8.11
CA HIS A 85 7.34 0.29 -6.80
C HIS A 85 7.79 1.51 -5.98
N ARG A 86 9.11 1.76 -5.90
CA ARG A 86 9.67 2.95 -5.23
C ARG A 86 9.15 4.26 -5.82
N ASN A 87 9.07 4.35 -7.16
CA ASN A 87 8.52 5.53 -7.82
C ASN A 87 7.06 5.77 -7.41
N ARG A 88 6.24 4.71 -7.33
CA ARG A 88 4.84 4.82 -6.89
C ARG A 88 4.71 5.22 -5.42
N GLN A 89 5.59 4.72 -4.54
CA GLN A 89 5.65 5.20 -3.15
C GLN A 89 5.98 6.70 -3.10
N SER A 90 6.93 7.15 -3.92
CA SER A 90 7.24 8.58 -4.06
C SER A 90 6.05 9.41 -4.56
N ASP A 91 5.27 8.89 -5.52
CA ASP A 91 4.07 9.54 -6.03
C ASP A 91 2.99 9.66 -4.93
N ILE A 92 2.78 8.61 -4.13
CA ILE A 92 1.85 8.63 -2.98
C ILE A 92 2.25 9.74 -2.02
N THR A 93 3.52 9.77 -1.57
CA THR A 93 4.01 10.80 -0.64
C THR A 93 3.85 12.21 -1.20
N THR A 94 4.19 12.40 -2.48
CA THR A 94 4.05 13.69 -3.15
C THR A 94 2.58 14.15 -3.19
N ASN A 95 1.67 13.23 -3.52
CA ASN A 95 0.26 13.54 -3.59
C ASN A 95 -0.33 13.78 -2.20
N LEU A 96 0.06 13.00 -1.19
CA LEU A 96 -0.36 13.18 0.20
C LEU A 96 0.00 14.55 0.75
N ASN A 97 1.25 14.99 0.53
CA ASN A 97 1.69 16.31 0.96
C ASN A 97 0.82 17.42 0.35
N TYR A 98 0.56 17.35 -0.96
CA TYR A 98 -0.29 18.31 -1.66
C TYR A 98 -1.75 18.27 -1.17
N ILE A 99 -2.33 17.08 -1.04
CA ILE A 99 -3.71 16.92 -0.55
C ILE A 99 -3.84 17.53 0.84
N THR A 100 -2.89 17.25 1.72
CA THR A 100 -2.87 17.75 3.10
C THR A 100 -2.75 19.27 3.13
N GLU A 101 -1.85 19.86 2.33
CA GLU A 101 -1.69 21.32 2.22
C GLU A 101 -2.98 22.01 1.78
N MET A 102 -3.71 21.42 0.83
CA MET A 102 -4.94 22.01 0.29
C MET A 102 -6.19 21.78 1.17
N MET A 103 -6.11 20.90 2.16
CA MET A 103 -7.22 20.61 3.09
C MET A 103 -7.09 21.34 4.43
N GLN A 104 -5.99 22.06 4.67
CA GLN A 104 -5.77 22.94 5.83
C GLN A 104 -6.36 24.33 5.58
#